data_AF-A0A3C0TFX5-F1
#
_entry.id   AF-A0A3C0TFX5-F1
#
_cell.length_a   1.000
_cell.length_b   1.000
_cell.length_c   1.000
_cell.angle_alpha   90.00
_cell.angle_beta   90.00
_cell.angle_gamma   90.00
#
_symmetry.space_group_name_H-M   'P 1'
#
loop_
_entity.id
_entity.type
_entity.pdbx_description
1 polymer ?
#
loop_
_entity_poly.entity_id
_entity_poly.type
_entity_poly.pdbx_seq_one_letter_code
_entity_poly.pdbx_strand_id
1 'polypeptide(L)'
;MKLFRKILVFALSAAVVAASLAALNRLVMPKYDGGEYPLEGNFTSEYYEETTDHDVLMIGDCEVYENFDPMYLWKNFGITSYIRGNAQQLTWQS
;
A
#
# COMPACT_ATOMS: atom_id res chain seq x y z
N MET A 1 20.77 -9.97 -45.74
CA MET A 1 20.40 -8.57 -45.40
C MET A 1 18.92 -8.36 -45.06
N LYS A 2 17.95 -8.78 -45.90
CA LYS A 2 16.52 -8.54 -45.64
C LYS A 2 15.97 -9.23 -44.37
N LEU A 3 16.41 -10.46 -44.08
CA LEU A 3 15.99 -11.21 -42.90
C LEU A 3 16.50 -10.57 -41.59
N PHE A 4 17.76 -10.16 -41.56
CA PHE A 4 18.36 -9.47 -40.42
C PHE A 4 17.67 -8.14 -40.09
N ARG A 5 17.31 -7.36 -41.12
CA ARG A 5 16.55 -6.12 -40.95
C ARG A 5 15.14 -6.38 -40.39
N LYS A 6 14.47 -7.47 -40.78
CA LYS A 6 13.16 -7.85 -40.22
C LYS A 6 13.24 -8.22 -38.75
N ILE A 7 14.28 -8.97 -38.36
CA ILE A 7 14.51 -9.36 -36.95
C ILE A 7 14.77 -8.10 -36.10
N LEU A 8 15.60 -7.18 -36.59
CA LEU A 8 15.87 -5.90 -35.91
C LEU A 8 14.61 -5.05 -35.70
N VAL A 9 13.78 -4.92 -36.73
CA VAL A 9 12.52 -4.16 -36.62
C VAL A 9 11.58 -4.82 -35.63
N PHE A 10 11.49 -6.16 -35.64
CA PHE A 10 10.63 -6.88 -34.69
C PHE A 10 11.11 -6.71 -33.25
N ALA A 11 12.42 -6.83 -33.01
CA ALA A 11 13.01 -6.62 -31.69
C ALA A 11 12.79 -5.19 -31.17
N LEU A 12 12.95 -4.19 -32.03
CA LEU A 12 12.71 -2.79 -31.67
C LEU A 12 11.24 -2.54 -31.32
N SER A 13 10.31 -3.07 -32.12
CA SER A 13 8.88 -2.96 -31.84
C SER A 13 8.51 -3.64 -30.52
N ALA A 14 9.04 -4.83 -30.25
CA ALA A 14 8.82 -5.53 -28.99
C ALA A 14 9.35 -4.72 -27.79
N ALA A 15 10.54 -4.10 -27.92
CA ALA A 15 11.11 -3.26 -26.87
C ALA A 15 10.24 -2.01 -26.60
N VAL A 16 9.72 -1.36 -27.65
CA VAL A 16 8.82 -0.21 -27.50
C VAL A 16 7.52 -0.61 -26.79
N VAL A 17 6.94 -1.75 -27.15
CA VAL A 17 5.72 -2.27 -26.48
C VAL A 17 6.00 -2.57 -25.02
N ALA A 18 7.10 -3.27 -24.71
CA ALA A 18 7.48 -3.59 -23.33
C ALA A 18 7.72 -2.33 -22.49
N ALA A 19 8.42 -1.33 -23.03
CA ALA A 19 8.64 -0.06 -22.35
C ALA A 19 7.34 0.70 -22.11
N SER A 20 6.42 0.71 -23.08
CA SER A 20 5.11 1.36 -22.96
C SER A 20 4.26 0.69 -21.88
N LEU A 21 4.23 -0.64 -21.84
CA LEU A 21 3.53 -1.40 -20.80
C LEU A 21 4.14 -1.15 -19.42
N ALA A 22 5.47 -1.10 -19.31
CA ALA A 22 6.14 -0.80 -18.05
C ALA A 22 5.81 0.61 -17.55
N ALA A 23 5.79 1.60 -18.45
CA ALA A 23 5.42 2.98 -18.12
C ALA A 23 3.94 3.09 -17.68
N LEU A 24 3.04 2.42 -18.40
CA LEU A 24 1.62 2.39 -18.05
C LEU A 24 1.38 1.67 -16.72
N ASN A 25 2.06 0.55 -16.45
CA ASN A 25 1.97 -0.12 -15.15
C ASN A 25 2.40 0.80 -14.00
N ARG A 26 3.45 1.60 -14.18
CA ARG A 26 3.88 2.59 -13.17
C ARG A 26 2.91 3.76 -13.03
N LEU A 27 2.23 4.16 -14.11
CA LEU A 27 1.24 5.24 -14.08
C LEU A 27 -0.05 4.81 -13.35
N VAL A 28 -0.45 3.55 -13.49
CA VAL A 28 -1.71 3.02 -12.93
C VAL A 28 -1.49 2.40 -11.53
N MET A 29 -0.25 2.19 -11.10
CA MET A 29 0.05 1.73 -9.75
C MET A 29 -0.44 2.77 -8.72
N PRO A 30 -1.25 2.38 -7.72
CA PRO A 30 -1.76 3.30 -6.72
C PRO A 30 -0.59 3.92 -5.94
N LYS A 31 -0.61 5.26 -5.82
CA LYS A 31 0.46 6.02 -5.14
C LYS A 31 0.47 5.81 -3.62
N TYR A 32 -0.62 5.28 -3.06
CA TYR A 32 -0.95 5.47 -1.65
C TYR A 32 -0.10 4.67 -0.66
N ASP A 33 0.67 3.67 -1.09
CA ASP A 33 1.46 2.82 -0.17
C ASP A 33 2.91 2.57 -0.64
N GLY A 34 3.56 3.56 -1.25
CA GLY A 34 5.00 3.47 -1.56
C GLY A 34 5.42 2.36 -2.55
N GLY A 35 4.45 1.65 -3.15
CA GLY A 35 4.70 0.52 -4.04
C GLY A 35 4.59 -0.86 -3.36
N GLU A 36 4.33 -0.90 -2.06
CA GLU A 36 3.84 -2.10 -1.38
C GLU A 36 2.31 -2.08 -1.49
N TYR A 37 1.70 -3.19 -1.89
CA TYR A 37 0.25 -3.29 -1.80
C TYR A 37 -0.12 -3.17 -0.32
N PRO A 38 -1.27 -2.57 0.06
CA PRO A 38 -1.77 -2.67 1.43
C PRO A 38 -1.99 -4.15 1.71
N LEU A 39 -0.97 -4.79 2.28
CA LEU A 39 -0.98 -6.19 2.62
C LEU A 39 -1.96 -6.32 3.78
N GLU A 40 -2.78 -7.35 3.73
CA GLU A 40 -3.68 -7.66 4.84
C GLU A 40 -2.85 -7.79 6.12
N GLY A 41 -3.09 -6.89 7.09
CA GLY A 41 -2.31 -6.81 8.33
C GLY A 41 -1.22 -5.74 8.40
N ASN A 42 -1.06 -4.87 7.39
CA ASN A 42 -0.01 -3.84 7.38
C ASN A 42 -0.05 -2.92 8.60
N PHE A 43 -1.24 -2.54 9.08
CA PHE A 43 -1.38 -1.69 10.27
C PHE A 43 -0.78 -2.31 11.54
N THR A 44 -0.68 -3.65 11.60
CA THR A 44 -0.04 -4.33 12.73
C THR A 44 1.48 -4.24 12.66
N SER A 45 2.08 -4.43 11.48
CA SER A 45 3.53 -4.29 11.30
C SER A 45 3.99 -2.84 11.39
N GLU A 46 3.27 -1.92 10.72
CA GLU A 46 3.54 -0.48 10.74
C GLU A 46 3.53 0.08 12.16
N TYR A 47 2.66 -0.43 13.04
CA TYR A 47 2.62 0.00 14.44
C TYR A 47 3.96 -0.20 15.18
N TYR A 48 4.72 -1.24 14.85
CA TYR A 48 6.03 -1.47 15.49
C TYR A 48 7.14 -0.54 14.94
N GLU A 49 6.89 0.10 13.79
CA GLU A 49 7.77 1.12 13.22
C GLU A 49 7.32 2.55 13.57
N GLU A 50 6.11 2.71 14.09
CA GLU A 50 5.57 3.98 14.56
C GLU A 50 6.40 4.52 15.74
N THR A 51 6.70 5.82 15.70
CA THR A 51 7.56 6.49 16.68
C THR A 51 6.86 7.62 17.43
N THR A 52 5.65 7.97 17.00
CA THR A 52 4.84 9.00 17.63
C THR A 52 4.08 8.46 18.84
N ASP A 53 3.87 9.31 19.84
CA ASP A 53 3.03 8.98 20.99
C ASP A 53 1.54 9.11 20.61
N HIS A 54 0.71 8.23 21.17
CA HIS A 54 -0.74 8.26 21.04
C HIS A 54 -1.42 8.11 22.40
N ASP A 55 -2.47 8.91 22.62
CA ASP A 55 -3.31 8.83 23.82
C ASP A 55 -4.12 7.52 23.85
N VAL A 56 -4.52 7.03 22.67
CA VAL A 56 -5.38 5.85 22.52
C VAL A 56 -4.85 4.91 21.43
N LEU A 57 -4.58 3.66 21.81
CA LEU A 57 -4.35 2.57 20.87
C LEU A 57 -5.63 1.74 20.71
N MET A 58 -6.17 1.71 19.49
CA MET A 58 -7.35 0.91 19.14
C MET A 58 -6.90 -0.42 18.56
N ILE A 59 -7.38 -1.53 19.13
CA ILE A 59 -7.02 -2.89 18.71
C ILE A 59 -8.28 -3.59 18.21
N GLY A 60 -8.21 -4.17 17.00
CA GLY A 60 -9.31 -4.93 16.43
C GLY A 60 -9.09 -5.29 14.97
N ASP A 61 -10.17 -5.53 14.25
CA ASP A 61 -10.25 -5.92 12.85
C ASP A 61 -10.87 -4.81 11.99
N CYS A 62 -11.48 -5.15 10.86
CA CYS A 62 -12.08 -4.20 9.94
C CYS A 62 -13.16 -3.34 10.61
N GLU A 63 -13.84 -3.84 11.64
CA GLU A 63 -14.87 -3.12 12.37
C GLU A 63 -14.30 -1.89 13.07
N VAL A 64 -13.09 -1.96 13.63
CA VAL A 64 -12.44 -0.78 14.24
C VAL A 64 -12.07 0.24 13.17
N TYR A 65 -11.52 -0.21 12.05
CA TYR A 65 -11.16 0.66 10.93
C TYR A 65 -12.36 1.37 10.31
N GLU A 66 -13.49 0.67 10.18
CA GLU A 66 -14.71 1.21 9.56
C GLU A 66 -15.50 2.15 10.49
N ASN A 67 -15.35 2.02 11.80
CA ASN A 67 -16.14 2.79 12.77
C ASN A 67 -15.38 3.95 13.42
N PHE A 68 -14.04 3.95 13.44
CA PHE A 68 -13.24 4.99 14.07
C PHE A 68 -12.37 5.75 13.07
N ASP A 69 -12.41 7.08 13.14
CA ASP A 69 -11.56 7.97 12.35
C ASP A 69 -10.57 8.72 13.28
N PRO A 70 -9.28 8.33 13.30
CA PRO A 70 -8.23 9.01 14.06
C PRO A 70 -8.10 10.51 13.72
N MET A 71 -8.33 10.87 12.45
CA MET A 71 -8.26 12.26 12.00
C MET A 71 -9.42 13.09 12.56
N TYR A 72 -10.61 12.49 12.66
CA TYR A 72 -11.76 13.13 13.30
C TYR A 72 -11.51 13.35 14.81
N LEU A 73 -10.96 12.34 15.49
CA LEU A 73 -10.64 12.43 16.93
C LEU A 73 -9.63 13.52 17.22
N TRP A 74 -8.57 13.60 16.42
CA TRP A 74 -7.57 14.64 16.54
C TRP A 74 -8.15 16.04 16.25
N LYS A 75 -8.89 16.20 15.15
CA LYS A 75 -9.42 17.53 14.75
C LYS A 75 -10.45 18.10 15.72
N ASN A 76 -11.33 17.27 16.28
CA ASN A 76 -12.46 17.73 17.08
C ASN A 76 -12.21 17.65 18.59
N PHE A 77 -11.34 16.75 19.04
CA PHE A 77 -11.10 16.50 20.46
C PHE A 77 -9.63 16.60 20.86
N GLY A 78 -8.70 16.76 19.92
CA GLY A 78 -7.26 16.82 20.21
C GLY A 78 -6.67 15.49 20.67
N ILE A 79 -7.40 14.39 20.50
CA ILE A 79 -6.98 13.05 20.93
C ILE A 79 -6.10 12.46 19.83
N THR A 80 -4.87 12.11 20.18
CA THR A 80 -3.98 11.34 19.31
C THR A 80 -4.31 9.86 19.43
N SER A 81 -4.43 9.17 18.30
CA SER A 81 -4.85 7.77 18.32
C SER A 81 -4.30 6.99 17.14
N TYR A 82 -4.06 5.70 17.35
CA TYR A 82 -3.57 4.77 16.33
C TYR A 82 -4.46 3.52 16.28
N ILE A 83 -4.75 3.02 15.07
CA ILE A 83 -5.48 1.76 14.86
C ILE A 83 -4.48 0.65 14.54
N ARG A 84 -4.29 -0.28 15.47
CA ARG A 84 -3.52 -1.51 15.26
C ARG A 84 -4.47 -2.67 15.04
N GLY A 85 -4.69 -3.03 13.77
CA GLY A 85 -5.62 -4.10 13.43
C GLY A 85 -5.23 -4.96 12.24
N ASN A 86 -5.85 -6.12 12.14
CA ASN A 86 -5.79 -7.00 10.98
C ASN A 86 -7.12 -7.73 10.79
N ALA A 87 -7.44 -8.15 9.56
CA ALA A 87 -8.68 -8.87 9.28
C ALA A 87 -8.65 -10.34 9.72
N GLN A 88 -7.48 -10.85 10.14
CA GLN A 88 -7.26 -12.28 10.38
C GLN A 88 -7.73 -12.77 11.75
N GLN A 89 -8.26 -11.88 12.62
CA GLN A 89 -8.81 -12.19 13.95
C GLN A 89 -7.96 -13.19 14.77
N LEU A 90 -6.63 -13.13 14.60
CA LEU A 90 -5.73 -14.05 15.27
C LEU A 90 -5.64 -13.72 16.76
N THR A 91 -5.45 -14.74 17.61
CA THR A 91 -5.02 -14.51 18.99
C THR A 91 -3.75 -13.67 18.99
N TRP A 92 -3.67 -12.73 19.94
CA TRP A 92 -2.56 -11.78 20.04
C TRP A 92 -1.20 -12.45 19.82
N GLN A 93 -0.51 -12.06 18.75
CA GLN A 93 0.89 -12.41 18.51
C GLN A 93 1.72 -11.17 18.87
N SER A 94 2.45 -11.28 19.97
CA SER A 94 3.30 -10.21 20.54
C SER A 94 4.52 -9.95 19.68
#